data_AF-A0A962HAI0-F1
#
_entry.id   AF-A0A962HAI0-F1
#
_cell.length_a   1.000
_cell.length_b   1.000
_cell.length_c   1.000
_cell.angle_alpha   90.00
_cell.angle_beta   90.00
_cell.angle_gamma   90.00
#
_symmetry.space_group_name_H-M   'P 1'
#
loop_
_entity.id
_entity.type
_entity.pdbx_description
1 polymer ?
#
loop_
_entity_poly.entity_id
_entity_poly.type
_entity_poly.pdbx_seq_one_letter_code
_entity_poly.pdbx_strand_id
1 'polypeptide(L)' 'MHKAKNSAPLVTILGSYVQDHCWTTDRFPAVGETRVGRFSTGPGGKGFNQAVASHRQGVATRFIGAVGADPLGETAR' A
#
# COMPACT_ATOMS: atom_id res chain seq x y z
N MET A 1 42.73 7.72 -0.77
CA MET A 1 41.66 7.12 -1.60
C MET A 1 40.61 6.52 -0.68
N HIS A 2 39.47 7.20 -0.47
CA HIS A 2 38.35 6.64 0.30
C HIS A 2 37.62 5.64 -0.60
N LYS A 3 37.76 4.33 -0.34
CA LYS A 3 36.86 3.33 -0.92
C LYS A 3 35.47 3.62 -0.39
N ALA A 4 34.56 4.09 -1.23
CA ALA A 4 33.14 4.12 -0.90
C ALA A 4 32.74 2.70 -0.47
N LYS A 5 32.29 2.56 0.78
CA LYS A 5 31.67 1.31 1.23
C LYS A 5 30.51 1.06 0.28
N ASN A 6 30.54 -0.06 -0.43
CA ASN A 6 29.49 -0.46 -1.36
C ASN A 6 28.25 -0.82 -0.52
N SER A 7 27.49 0.20 -0.10
CA SER A 7 26.21 0.01 0.57
C SER A 7 25.28 -0.70 -0.40
N ALA A 8 24.57 -1.73 0.07
CA ALA A 8 23.52 -2.36 -0.71
C ALA A 8 22.59 -1.28 -1.32
N PRO A 9 22.16 -1.43 -2.57
CA PRO A 9 21.33 -0.42 -3.23
C PRO A 9 20.03 -0.20 -2.45
N LEU A 10 19.68 1.07 -2.22
CA LEU A 10 18.45 1.50 -1.56
C LEU A 10 17.44 1.95 -2.62
N VAL A 11 16.27 1.34 -2.65
CA VAL A 11 15.13 1.79 -3.44
C VAL A 11 14.28 2.74 -2.59
N THR A 12 14.16 4.00 -3.01
CA THR A 12 13.25 4.96 -2.39
C THR A 12 12.02 5.14 -3.27
N ILE A 13 10.83 4.95 -2.70
CA ILE A 13 9.56 5.10 -3.40
C ILE A 13 8.77 6.23 -2.74
N LEU A 14 8.51 7.27 -3.52
CA LEU A 14 7.59 8.35 -3.18
C LEU A 14 6.25 8.03 -3.84
N GLY A 15 5.20 7.84 -3.05
CA GLY A 15 3.90 7.52 -3.62
C GLY A 15 2.75 7.43 -2.62
N SER A 16 1.62 6.97 -3.13
CA SER A 16 0.38 6.87 -2.34
C SER A 16 0.35 5.63 -1.46
N TYR A 17 -0.17 5.84 -0.25
CA TYR A 17 -0.80 4.83 0.59
C TYR A 17 -2.31 5.08 0.56
N VAL A 18 -3.11 4.02 0.49
CA VAL A 18 -4.55 4.08 0.77
C VAL A 18 -4.94 2.87 1.61
N GLN A 19 -6.04 2.97 2.36
CA GLN A 19 -6.70 1.81 2.92
C GLN A 19 -7.74 1.30 1.91
N ASP A 20 -7.58 0.08 1.43
CA ASP A 20 -8.53 -0.51 0.49
C ASP A 20 -9.78 -0.99 1.24
N HIS A 21 -10.95 -0.71 0.67
CA HIS A 21 -12.24 -1.20 1.14
C HIS A 21 -12.87 -2.05 0.02
N CYS A 22 -12.94 -3.36 0.24
CA CYS A 22 -13.42 -4.30 -0.76
C CYS A 22 -14.64 -5.06 -0.27
N TRP A 23 -15.70 -5.07 -1.08
CA TRP A 23 -16.89 -5.88 -0.88
C TRP A 23 -16.96 -6.99 -1.91
N THR A 24 -17.02 -8.24 -1.44
CA THR A 24 -17.26 -9.41 -2.29
C THR A 24 -18.75 -9.74 -2.30
N THR A 25 -19.30 -9.92 -3.49
CA THR A 25 -20.70 -10.29 -3.76
C THR A 25 -20.72 -11.34 -4.86
N ASP A 26 -21.83 -12.08 -4.99
CA ASP A 26 -22.06 -13.07 -6.04
C ASP A 26 -22.17 -12.45 -7.45
N ARG A 27 -22.60 -11.18 -7.55
CA ARG A 27 -22.57 -10.35 -8.76
C ARG A 27 -22.56 -8.86 -8.42
N PHE A 28 -22.15 -8.03 -9.38
CA PHE A 28 -22.29 -6.57 -9.25
C PHE A 28 -23.75 -6.13 -9.02
N PRO A 29 -23.98 -5.06 -8.24
CA PRO A 29 -25.31 -4.50 -8.03
C PRO A 29 -25.87 -3.88 -9.32
N ALA A 30 -27.18 -3.97 -9.51
CA ALA A 30 -27.90 -3.23 -10.54
C ALA A 30 -28.13 -1.78 -10.09
N VAL A 31 -28.51 -0.92 -11.04
CA VAL A 31 -28.87 0.49 -10.73
C VAL A 31 -30.04 0.52 -9.74
N GLY A 32 -29.85 1.20 -8.61
CA GLY A 32 -30.85 1.34 -7.55
C GLY A 32 -30.96 0.13 -6.60
N GLU A 33 -30.18 -0.94 -6.80
CA GLU A 33 -30.20 -2.12 -5.92
C GLU A 33 -29.29 -1.93 -4.71
N THR A 34 -29.81 -2.20 -3.51
CA THR A 34 -28.98 -2.40 -2.31
C THR A 34 -28.68 -3.89 -2.14
N ARG A 35 -27.39 -4.27 -2.06
CA ARG A 35 -26.94 -5.67 -1.94
C ARG A 35 -26.09 -5.88 -0.70
N VAL A 36 -26.26 -7.04 -0.05
CA VAL A 36 -25.37 -7.50 1.02
C VAL A 36 -24.09 -8.08 0.40
N GLY A 37 -22.93 -7.72 0.96
CA GLY A 37 -21.63 -8.27 0.56
C GLY A 37 -20.74 -8.54 1.77
N ARG A 38 -19.77 -9.44 1.59
CA ARG A 38 -18.72 -9.67 2.59
C ARG A 38 -17.67 -8.56 2.47
N PHE A 39 -17.47 -7.82 3.55
CA PHE A 39 -16.45 -6.78 3.63
C PHE A 39 -15.06 -7.33 3.95
N SER A 40 -14.04 -6.73 3.36
CA SER A 40 -12.63 -6.93 3.66
C SER A 40 -11.87 -5.62 3.49
N THR A 41 -10.80 -5.43 4.25
CA THR A 41 -9.96 -4.23 4.17
C THR A 41 -8.49 -4.59 4.38
N GLY A 42 -7.60 -3.75 3.86
CA GLY A 42 -6.17 -3.92 3.98
C GLY A 42 -5.40 -2.73 3.38
N PRO A 43 -4.08 -2.71 3.54
CA PRO A 43 -3.26 -1.65 3.00
C PRO A 43 -3.19 -1.75 1.47
N GLY A 44 -3.18 -0.60 0.81
CA GLY A 44 -3.14 -0.48 -0.64
C GLY A 44 -2.39 0.78 -1.09
N GLY A 45 -2.62 1.15 -2.34
CA GLY A 45 -1.95 2.29 -2.97
C GLY A 45 -0.78 1.83 -3.82
N LYS A 46 -0.65 2.41 -5.02
CA LYS A 46 0.34 1.95 -6.02
C LYS A 46 1.76 2.10 -5.49
N GLY A 47 2.07 3.21 -4.81
CA GLY A 47 3.39 3.46 -4.24
C GLY A 47 3.72 2.48 -3.11
N PHE A 48 2.78 2.30 -2.18
CA PHE A 48 2.95 1.35 -1.09
C PHE A 48 3.11 -0.09 -1.61
N ASN A 49 2.29 -0.52 -2.57
CA ASN A 49 2.37 -1.86 -3.16
C ASN A 49 3.71 -2.10 -3.87
N GLN A 50 4.27 -1.09 -4.55
CA GLN A 50 5.61 -1.17 -5.12
C GLN A 50 6.69 -1.27 -4.04
N ALA A 51 6.54 -0.57 -2.92
CA ALA A 51 7.50 -0.62 -1.81
C ALA A 51 7.50 -1.99 -1.12
N VAL A 52 6.32 -2.55 -0.88
CA VAL A 52 6.17 -3.91 -0.37
C VAL A 52 6.78 -4.93 -1.35
N ALA A 53 6.53 -4.79 -2.65
CA ALA A 53 7.10 -5.67 -3.66
C ALA A 53 8.65 -5.60 -3.68
N SER A 54 9.22 -4.39 -3.67
CA SER A 54 10.68 -4.18 -3.61
C SER A 54 11.30 -4.82 -2.36
N HIS A 55 10.70 -4.58 -1.19
CA HIS A 55 11.17 -5.15 0.07
C HIS A 55 11.12 -6.69 0.09
N ARG A 56 10.03 -7.29 -0.41
CA ARG A 56 9.86 -8.75 -0.50
C ARG A 56 10.90 -9.42 -1.40
N GLN A 57 11.51 -8.69 -2.32
CA GLN A 57 12.62 -9.17 -3.16
C GLN A 57 14.01 -9.01 -2.49
N GLY A 58 14.06 -8.63 -1.21
CA GLY A 58 15.30 -8.49 -0.45
C GLY A 58 16.04 -7.16 -0.68
N VAL A 59 15.41 -6.20 -1.35
CA VAL A 59 16.02 -4.89 -1.60
C VAL A 59 15.74 -3.95 -0.42
N ALA A 60 16.78 -3.27 0.07
CA ALA A 60 16.62 -2.20 1.05
C ALA A 60 15.65 -1.17 0.47
N THR A 61 14.53 -0.93 1.15
CA THR A 61 13.44 -0.12 0.61
C THR A 61 13.03 0.94 1.62
N ARG A 62 12.88 2.18 1.13
CA ARG A 62 12.34 3.31 1.90
C ARG A 62 11.09 3.81 1.19
N PHE A 63 9.98 3.85 1.91
CA PHE A 63 8.74 4.45 1.42
C PHE A 63 8.57 5.86 1.98
N ILE A 64 8.12 6.78 1.15
CA ILE A 64 7.75 8.15 1.50
C ILE A 64 6.32 8.37 0.98
N GLY A 65 5.41 8.72 1.87
CA GLY A 65 4.01 8.98 1.54
C GLY A 65 3.38 9.92 2.58
N ALA A 66 2.19 10.40 2.27
CA ALA A 66 1.37 11.19 3.20
C ALA A 66 0.18 10.36 3.65
N VAL A 67 -0.18 10.47 4.93
CA VAL A 67 -1.34 9.81 5.54
C VAL A 67 -2.15 10.83 6.32
N GLY A 68 -3.46 10.60 6.42
CA GLY A 68 -4.35 11.44 7.23
C GLY A 68 -4.13 11.24 8.73
N ALA A 69 -4.55 12.22 9.53
CA ALA A 69 -4.61 12.12 10.99
C ALA A 69 -5.94 11.46 11.42
N ASP A 70 -6.17 10.25 10.93
CA ASP A 70 -7.40 9.48 11.13
C ASP A 70 -7.09 8.00 11.42
N PRO A 71 -8.07 7.21 11.89
CA PRO A 71 -7.83 5.81 12.22
C PRO A 71 -7.30 4.96 11.06
N LEU A 72 -7.59 5.32 9.81
CA LEU A 72 -7.06 4.60 8.64
C LEU A 72 -5.60 4.99 8.39
N GLY A 73 -5.23 6.25 8.61
CA GLY A 73 -3.85 6.71 8.57
C GLY A 73 -2.93 6.02 9.58
N GLU A 74 -3.44 5.67 10.76
CA GLU A 74 -2.68 4.91 11.77
C GLU A 74 -2.37 3.47 11.32
N THR A 75 -3.17 2.88 10.42
CA THR A 75 -2.89 1.53 9.87
C THR A 75 -1.69 1.49 8.92
N ALA A 76 -1.20 2.65 8.49
CA ALA A 76 -0.08 2.77 7.55
C ALA A 76 1.30 2.75 8.23
N ARG A 77 1.33 2.78 9.56
CA ARG A 77 2.55 2.88 10.38
C ARG A 77 2.97 1.52 10.91
#